data_AF-A0A8T7AG39-F1
#
_entry.id   AF-A0A8T7AG39-F1
#
_cell.length_a   1.000
_cell.length_b   1.000
_cell.length_c   1.000
_cell.angle_alpha   90.00
_cell.angle_beta   90.00
_cell.angle_gamma   90.00
#
_symmetry.space_group_name_H-M   'P 1'
#
loop_
_entity.id
_entity.type
_entity.pdbx_description
1 polymer ?
#
loop_
_entity_poly.entity_id
_entity_poly.type
_entity_poly.pdbx_seq_one_letter_code
_entity_poly.pdbx_strand_id
1 'polypeptide(L)'
;KRFSRGALQRQLRRIASLMQHEDVAAIQLELNRQKQPSKQQTAEFHKLEQWRDRLIDGDDRLLTELIDQFETIDRQLIRQLVRNARLEQERNKPPKSARGLFKYLSEINKASQNQNNATATPAIESA
;
A
#
# COMPACT_ATOMS: atom_id res chain seq x y z
N LYS A 1 0.80 -12.50 26.50
CA LYS A 1 0.19 -13.40 27.51
C LYS A 1 -1.19 -13.83 26.99
N ARG A 2 -1.40 -15.11 26.64
CA ARG A 2 -2.72 -15.58 26.14
C ARG A 2 -3.62 -15.91 27.33
N PHE A 3 -4.88 -15.47 27.29
CA PHE A 3 -5.87 -15.84 28.30
C PHE A 3 -6.17 -17.34 28.23
N SER A 4 -6.41 -17.99 29.38
CA SER A 4 -6.97 -19.35 29.40
C SER A 4 -8.40 -19.32 28.84
N ARG A 5 -8.90 -20.45 28.32
CA ARG A 5 -10.24 -20.54 27.71
C ARG A 5 -11.34 -19.95 28.60
N GLY A 6 -11.31 -20.25 29.91
CA GLY A 6 -12.27 -19.72 30.88
C GLY A 6 -12.11 -18.22 31.17
N ALA A 7 -10.88 -17.70 31.15
CA ALA A 7 -10.63 -16.26 31.31
C ALA A 7 -11.10 -15.46 30.09
N LEU A 8 -10.85 -15.96 28.87
CA LEU A 8 -11.32 -15.35 27.62
C LEU A 8 -12.86 -15.31 27.58
N GLN A 9 -13.53 -16.40 27.96
CA GLN A 9 -14.99 -16.47 27.94
C GLN A 9 -15.64 -15.48 28.91
N ARG A 10 -15.06 -15.28 30.10
CA ARG A 10 -15.50 -14.23 31.04
C ARG A 10 -15.29 -12.83 30.48
N GLN A 11 -14.16 -12.58 29.82
CA GLN A 11 -13.88 -11.30 29.19
C GLN A 11 -14.85 -10.99 28.04
N LEU A 12 -15.16 -11.99 27.20
CA LEU A 12 -16.17 -11.84 26.14
C LEU A 12 -17.57 -11.53 26.69
N ARG A 13 -17.98 -12.18 27.79
CA ARG A 13 -19.27 -11.87 28.44
C ARG A 13 -19.31 -10.43 28.97
N ARG A 14 -18.21 -9.96 29.57
CA ARG A 14 -18.10 -8.56 30.03
C ARG A 14 -18.20 -7.58 28.86
N ILE A 15 -17.49 -7.84 27.76
CA ILE A 15 -17.55 -7.02 26.54
C ILE A 15 -18.98 -7.01 25.99
N ALA A 16 -19.65 -8.17 25.90
CA ALA A 16 -21.02 -8.26 25.41
C ALA A 16 -22.01 -7.43 26.27
N SER A 17 -21.85 -7.42 27.60
CA SER A 17 -22.67 -6.59 28.48
C SER A 17 -22.42 -5.09 28.29
N LEU A 18 -21.18 -4.68 28.01
CA LEU A 18 -20.86 -3.30 27.70
C LEU A 18 -21.47 -2.88 26.36
N MET A 19 -21.39 -3.74 25.34
CA MET A 19 -21.94 -3.46 24.00
C MET A 19 -23.46 -3.24 23.98
N GLN A 20 -24.22 -3.78 24.94
CA GLN A 20 -25.66 -3.58 25.03
C GLN A 20 -26.07 -2.13 25.31
N HIS A 21 -25.16 -1.33 25.88
CA HIS A 21 -25.42 0.07 26.26
C HIS A 21 -24.80 1.07 25.28
N GLU A 22 -24.16 0.59 24.22
CA GLU A 22 -23.45 1.39 23.23
C GLU A 22 -24.19 1.39 21.90
N ASP A 23 -23.93 2.41 21.08
CA ASP A 23 -24.42 2.43 19.70
C ASP A 23 -23.60 1.45 18.84
N VAL A 24 -24.12 0.24 18.71
CA VAL A 24 -23.54 -0.82 17.89
C VAL A 24 -23.39 -0.38 16.43
N ALA A 25 -24.29 0.46 15.91
CA ALA A 25 -24.21 0.94 14.53
C ALA A 25 -23.03 1.90 14.34
N ALA A 26 -22.81 2.84 15.27
CA ALA A 26 -21.66 3.74 15.25
C ALA A 26 -20.32 2.98 15.39
N ILE A 27 -20.25 2.00 16.29
CA ILE A 27 -19.06 1.14 16.46
C ILE A 27 -18.81 0.34 15.18
N GLN A 28 -19.85 -0.23 14.58
CA GLN A 28 -19.71 -1.00 13.34
C GLN A 28 -19.28 -0.13 12.17
N LEU A 29 -19.78 1.12 12.08
CA LEU A 29 -19.36 2.09 11.07
C LEU A 29 -17.88 2.43 11.20
N GLU A 30 -17.42 2.76 12.40
CA GLU A 30 -16.01 3.10 12.65
C GLU A 30 -15.09 1.89 12.44
N LEU A 31 -15.54 0.70 12.87
CA LEU A 31 -14.82 -0.55 12.61
C LEU A 31 -14.74 -0.86 11.12
N ASN A 32 -15.80 -0.59 10.35
CA ASN A 32 -15.80 -0.73 8.90
C ASN A 32 -14.89 0.31 8.22
N ARG A 33 -14.82 1.54 8.75
CA ARG A 33 -13.88 2.58 8.30
C ARG A 33 -12.42 2.15 8.50
N GLN A 34 -12.12 1.48 9.62
CA GLN A 34 -10.78 0.98 9.94
C GLN A 34 -10.44 -0.34 9.23
N LYS A 35 -11.41 -1.25 9.06
CA LYS A 35 -11.21 -2.57 8.44
C LYS A 35 -11.24 -2.55 6.92
N GLN A 36 -11.79 -1.51 6.30
CA GLN A 36 -11.52 -1.29 4.89
C GLN A 36 -10.00 -1.06 4.78
N PRO A 37 -9.20 -1.95 4.14
CA PRO A 37 -8.06 -1.42 3.42
C PRO A 37 -8.66 -0.29 2.59
N SER A 38 -8.18 0.95 2.77
CA SER A 38 -8.82 2.08 2.10
C SER A 38 -8.94 1.65 0.64
N LYS A 39 -10.13 1.69 0.04
CA LYS A 39 -10.30 1.20 -1.35
C LYS A 39 -9.21 1.78 -2.28
N GLN A 40 -8.76 2.97 -1.92
CA GLN A 40 -7.55 3.65 -2.35
C GLN A 40 -6.27 2.81 -2.21
N GLN A 41 -5.87 2.30 -1.05
CA GLN A 41 -4.71 1.41 -0.88
C GLN A 41 -4.77 0.17 -1.79
N THR A 42 -5.92 -0.48 -1.93
CA THR A 42 -6.07 -1.64 -2.83
C THR A 42 -5.96 -1.22 -4.30
N ALA A 43 -6.58 -0.11 -4.69
CA ALA A 43 -6.48 0.43 -6.04
C ALA A 43 -5.03 0.86 -6.37
N GLU A 44 -4.35 1.50 -5.44
CA GLU A 44 -2.94 1.89 -5.57
C GLU A 44 -2.03 0.67 -5.69
N PHE A 45 -2.30 -0.40 -4.92
CA PHE A 45 -1.58 -1.66 -5.05
C PHE A 45 -1.71 -2.23 -6.47
N HIS A 46 -2.94 -2.33 -6.99
CA HIS A 46 -3.18 -2.84 -8.35
C HIS A 46 -2.59 -1.92 -9.43
N LYS A 47 -2.62 -0.61 -9.23
CA LYS A 47 -1.96 0.35 -10.14
C LYS A 47 -0.45 0.11 -10.22
N LEU A 48 0.20 -0.14 -9.09
CA LEU A 48 1.62 -0.48 -9.04
C LEU A 48 1.92 -1.83 -9.71
N GLU A 49 1.02 -2.81 -9.56
CA GLU A 49 1.14 -4.08 -10.30
C GLU A 49 1.03 -3.89 -11.81
N GLN A 50 0.05 -3.10 -12.27
CA GLN A 50 -0.12 -2.80 -13.69
C GLN A 50 1.10 -2.08 -14.27
N TRP A 51 1.71 -1.15 -13.52
CA TRP A 51 2.94 -0.50 -13.94
C TRP A 51 4.10 -1.48 -14.06
N ARG A 52 4.28 -2.35 -13.07
CA ARG A 52 5.30 -3.41 -13.12
C ARG A 52 5.13 -4.26 -14.37
N ASP A 53 3.92 -4.74 -14.63
CA ASP A 53 3.66 -5.67 -15.73
C ASP A 53 3.89 -4.98 -17.09
N ARG A 54 3.38 -3.76 -17.28
CA ARG A 54 3.63 -2.96 -18.50
C ARG A 54 5.11 -2.68 -18.73
N LEU A 55 5.86 -2.34 -17.68
CA LEU A 55 7.30 -2.11 -17.79
C LEU A 55 8.04 -3.38 -18.21
N ILE A 56 7.64 -4.54 -17.67
CA ILE A 56 8.22 -5.82 -18.07
C ILE A 56 7.83 -6.15 -19.52
N ASP A 57 6.61 -5.88 -19.94
CA ASP A 57 6.12 -6.18 -21.30
C ASP A 57 6.78 -5.35 -22.42
N GLY A 58 7.52 -4.28 -22.10
CA GLY A 58 8.21 -3.49 -23.14
C GLY A 58 7.88 -2.01 -23.18
N ASP A 59 7.05 -1.50 -22.26
CA ASP A 59 6.53 -0.14 -22.36
C ASP A 59 7.56 0.92 -21.90
N ASP A 60 8.43 1.30 -22.83
CA ASP A 60 9.44 2.33 -22.61
C ASP A 60 8.84 3.74 -22.49
N ARG A 61 7.59 3.96 -22.96
CA ARG A 61 6.89 5.24 -22.77
C ARG A 61 6.49 5.41 -21.31
N LEU A 62 5.91 4.36 -20.72
CA LEU A 62 5.59 4.35 -19.29
C LEU A 62 6.82 4.57 -18.43
N LEU A 63 7.97 4.01 -18.82
CA LEU A 63 9.23 4.26 -18.12
C LEU A 63 9.60 5.75 -18.10
N THR A 64 9.51 6.42 -19.25
CA THR A 64 9.76 7.87 -19.34
C THR A 64 8.76 8.67 -18.52
N GLU A 65 7.47 8.34 -18.60
CA GLU A 65 6.42 8.99 -17.81
C GLU A 65 6.67 8.88 -16.30
N LEU A 66 7.07 7.70 -15.81
CA LEU A 66 7.42 7.51 -14.40
C LEU A 66 8.66 8.31 -14.01
N ILE A 67 9.61 8.45 -14.93
CA ILE A 67 10.82 9.24 -14.68
C ILE A 67 10.52 10.74 -14.61
N ASP A 68 9.57 11.22 -15.39
CA ASP A 68 9.17 12.62 -15.38
C ASP A 68 8.21 12.94 -14.22
N GLN A 69 7.40 11.97 -13.77
CA GLN A 69 6.52 12.12 -12.60
C GLN A 69 7.25 12.08 -11.26
N PHE A 70 8.30 11.27 -11.13
CA PHE A 70 9.01 11.05 -9.86
C PHE A 70 10.44 11.60 -9.94
N GLU A 71 10.68 12.79 -9.38
CA GLU A 71 11.99 13.44 -9.38
C GLU A 71 13.06 12.64 -8.61
N THR A 72 12.65 11.84 -7.62
CA THR A 72 13.53 11.01 -6.78
C THR A 72 13.86 9.65 -7.39
N ILE A 73 13.43 9.37 -8.63
CA ILE A 73 13.65 8.07 -9.26
C ILE A 73 15.12 7.91 -9.69
N ASP A 74 15.68 6.75 -9.39
CA ASP A 74 16.96 6.28 -9.92
C ASP A 74 16.71 5.62 -11.27
N ARG A 75 16.98 6.38 -12.33
CA ARG A 75 16.80 5.97 -13.73
C ARG A 75 17.63 4.73 -14.10
N GLN A 76 18.77 4.52 -13.45
CA GLN A 76 19.65 3.39 -13.74
C GLN A 76 19.14 2.12 -13.06
N LEU A 77 18.74 2.23 -11.78
CA LEU A 77 18.19 1.12 -11.01
C LEU A 77 16.90 0.58 -11.63
N ILE A 78 15.95 1.44 -11.99
CA ILE A 78 14.68 0.99 -12.58
C ILE A 78 14.91 0.25 -13.91
N ARG A 79 15.79 0.76 -14.79
CA ARG A 79 16.14 0.10 -16.06
C ARG A 79 16.84 -1.24 -15.84
N GLN A 80 17.66 -1.35 -14.79
CA GLN A 80 18.29 -2.63 -14.44
C GLN A 80 17.24 -3.64 -13.96
N LEU A 81 16.32 -3.23 -13.08
CA LEU A 81 15.25 -4.08 -12.57
C LEU A 81 14.32 -4.56 -13.69
N VAL A 82 13.93 -3.66 -14.60
CA VAL A 82 13.08 -4.01 -15.76
C VAL A 82 13.77 -5.01 -16.68
N ARG A 83 15.02 -4.76 -17.06
CA ARG A 83 15.78 -5.70 -17.92
C ARG A 83 15.95 -7.07 -17.28
N ASN A 84 16.29 -7.11 -15.99
CA ASN A 84 16.45 -8.36 -15.27
C ASN A 84 15.12 -9.11 -15.12
N ALA A 85 14.01 -8.39 -14.87
CA ALA A 85 12.68 -8.98 -14.78
C ALA A 85 12.22 -9.58 -16.12
N ARG A 86 12.48 -8.89 -17.25
CA ARG A 86 12.26 -9.41 -18.60
C ARG A 86 13.03 -10.72 -18.82
N LEU A 87 14.32 -10.71 -18.51
CA LEU A 87 15.18 -11.89 -18.66
C LEU A 87 14.75 -13.05 -17.74
N GLU A 88 14.27 -12.77 -16.53
CA GLU A 88 13.74 -13.78 -15.62
C GLU A 88 12.44 -14.39 -16.16
N GLN A 89 11.55 -13.58 -16.72
CA GLN A 89 10.30 -14.03 -17.35
C GLN A 89 10.57 -14.90 -18.59
N GLU A 90 11.43 -14.45 -19.49
CA GLU A 90 11.84 -15.22 -20.67
C GLU A 90 12.47 -16.57 -20.32
N ARG A 91 13.22 -16.63 -19.21
CA ARG A 91 13.91 -17.84 -18.75
C ARG A 91 13.08 -18.68 -17.77
N ASN A 92 11.81 -18.36 -17.55
CA ASN A 92 10.93 -19.02 -16.57
C ASN A 92 11.57 -19.14 -15.17
N LYS A 93 12.35 -18.13 -14.78
CA LYS A 93 13.02 -18.07 -13.47
C LYS A 93 12.10 -17.47 -12.41
N PRO A 94 12.37 -17.72 -11.11
CA PRO A 94 11.65 -17.05 -10.04
C PRO A 94 11.70 -15.52 -10.20
N PRO A 95 10.57 -14.80 -10.06
CA PRO A 95 10.44 -13.37 -10.38
C PRO A 95 11.02 -12.49 -9.28
N LYS A 96 12.33 -12.60 -9.02
CA LYS A 96 13.03 -11.86 -7.97
C LYS A 96 13.12 -10.38 -8.34
N SER A 97 13.49 -10.08 -9.57
CA SER A 97 13.63 -8.72 -10.08
C SER A 97 12.28 -8.03 -10.24
N ALA A 98 11.22 -8.76 -10.62
CA ALA A 98 9.87 -8.22 -10.68
C ALA A 98 9.33 -7.85 -9.27
N ARG A 99 9.61 -8.67 -8.25
CA ARG A 99 9.31 -8.32 -6.84
C ARG A 99 10.11 -7.11 -6.36
N GLY A 100 11.38 -7.03 -6.76
CA GLY A 100 12.24 -5.87 -6.48
C GLY A 100 11.71 -4.59 -7.13
N LEU A 101 11.25 -4.67 -8.39
CA LEU A 101 10.63 -3.57 -9.11
C LEU A 101 9.36 -3.08 -8.40
N PHE A 102 8.46 -3.98 -8.02
CA PHE A 102 7.27 -3.61 -7.26
C PHE A 102 7.62 -2.89 -5.94
N LYS A 103 8.57 -3.43 -5.18
CA LYS A 103 9.02 -2.81 -3.93
C LYS A 103 9.54 -1.40 -4.20
N TYR A 104 10.40 -1.24 -5.22
CA TYR A 104 10.96 0.06 -5.58
C TYR A 104 9.87 1.07 -5.98
N LEU A 105 8.93 0.67 -6.85
CA LEU A 105 7.79 1.50 -7.25
C LEU A 105 6.90 1.90 -6.06
N SER A 106 6.70 0.99 -5.10
CA SER A 106 5.94 1.28 -3.87
C SER A 106 6.65 2.31 -2.99
N GLU A 107 7.97 2.24 -2.85
CA GLU A 107 8.74 3.19 -2.04
C GLU A 107 8.75 4.60 -2.65
N ILE A 108 8.95 4.73 -3.97
CA ILE A 108 8.88 6.05 -4.64
C ILE A 108 7.46 6.64 -4.61
N ASN A 109 6.42 5.81 -4.76
CA ASN A 109 5.03 6.26 -4.65
C ASN A 109 4.75 6.78 -3.25
N LYS A 110 5.14 6.04 -2.20
CA LYS A 110 5.00 6.51 -0.81
C LYS A 110 5.78 7.79 -0.53
N ALA A 111 7.02 7.89 -1.02
CA ALA A 111 7.84 9.08 -0.86
C ALA A 111 7.18 10.31 -1.50
N SER A 112 6.59 10.17 -2.69
CA SER A 112 5.83 11.21 -3.36
C SER A 112 4.55 11.59 -2.58
N GLN A 113 3.78 10.61 -2.10
CA GLN A 113 2.56 10.87 -1.32
C GLN A 113 2.86 11.60 0.00
N ASN A 114 3.99 11.30 0.64
CA ASN A 114 4.42 11.98 1.86
C ASN A 114 4.80 13.45 1.60
N GLN A 115 5.39 13.77 0.44
CA GLN A 115 5.68 15.16 0.07
C GLN A 115 4.40 15.96 -0.22
N ASN A 116 3.42 15.35 -0.87
CA ASN A 116 2.12 15.99 -1.14
C ASN A 116 1.28 16.21 0.12
N ASN A 117 1.43 15.35 1.14
CA ASN A 117 0.71 15.51 2.41
C ASN A 117 1.39 16.54 3.34
N ALA A 118 2.72 16.74 3.23
CA ALA A 118 3.46 17.74 3.99
C ALA A 118 3.16 19.19 3.54
N THR A 119 2.82 19.40 2.26
CA THR A 119 2.40 20.71 1.73
C THR A 119 0.92 21.01 1.96
N ALA A 120 0.11 20.02 2.36
CA ALA A 120 -1.31 20.15 2.67
C ALA A 120 -1.60 20.64 4.11
N THR A 121 -0.59 21.09 4.87
CA THR A 121 -0.83 21.87 6.09
C THR A 121 -0.30 23.29 5.92
N PRO A 122 -1.20 24.23 5.57
CA PRO A 122 -1.21 25.52 6.24
C PRO A 122 -2.62 25.83 6.76
N ALA A 123 -2.68 26.55 7.89
CA ALA A 123 -3.89 27.09 8.52
C ALA A 123 -4.71 26.14 9.43
N ILE A 124 -4.11 25.73 10.56
CA ILE A 124 -4.84 25.81 11.84
C ILE A 124 -3.91 26.49 12.85
N GLU A 125 -3.62 27.76 12.60
CA GLU A 125 -3.18 28.69 13.63
C GLU A 125 -4.02 29.96 13.44
N SER A 126 -4.53 30.51 14.54
CA SER A 126 -5.45 31.66 14.66
C SER A 126 -6.96 31.43 14.46
N ALA A 127 -7.66 31.11 15.56
CA ALA A 127 -8.90 31.76 16.02
C ALA A 127 -9.17 31.40 17.49
#